data_AF-J2ZFC2-F1
#
_entry.id   AF-J2ZFC2-F1
#
_cell.length_a   1.000
_cell.length_b   1.000
_cell.length_c   1.000
_cell.angle_alpha   90.00
_cell.angle_beta   90.00
_cell.angle_gamma   90.00
#
_symmetry.space_group_name_H-M   'P 1'
#
loop_
_entity.id
_entity.type
_entity.pdbx_description
1 polymer ?
#
loop_
_entity_poly.entity_id
_entity_poly.type
_entity_poly.pdbx_seq_one_letter_code
_entity_poly.pdbx_strand_id
1 'polypeptide(L)'
;MRRLFVLVAVGTLLFAGVFLAIFGPPSHATTWLWYGAFVVGGLSILVGGLRDSVTAGSTRVPWYVFVGVGQLLFALSTVVMNGYELLSGTSETLFGPLVGLACAFFIAFFGVDYVDYVRGGVYMRLPTTE
;
A
#
# COMPACT_ATOMS: atom_id res chain seq x y z
N MET A 1 0.89 5.23 -16.87
CA MET A 1 0.53 4.62 -15.57
C MET A 1 1.69 4.56 -14.58
N ARG A 2 2.89 4.08 -14.95
CA ARG A 2 4.05 3.98 -14.02
C ARG A 2 4.43 5.26 -13.26
N ARG A 3 4.34 6.42 -13.92
CA ARG A 3 4.57 7.73 -13.27
C ARG A 3 3.57 8.01 -12.15
N LEU A 4 2.33 7.52 -12.25
CA LEU A 4 1.34 7.64 -11.18
C LEU A 4 1.73 6.80 -9.96
N PHE A 5 2.24 5.58 -10.16
CA PHE A 5 2.75 4.77 -9.04
C PHE A 5 3.93 5.44 -8.35
N VAL A 6 4.86 6.04 -9.10
CA VAL A 6 5.96 6.82 -8.53
C VAL A 6 5.45 8.02 -7.75
N LEU A 7 4.48 8.78 -8.29
CA LEU A 7 3.88 9.92 -7.59
C LEU A 7 3.17 9.50 -6.29
N VAL A 8 2.41 8.40 -6.33
CA VAL A 8 1.75 7.85 -5.14
C VAL A 8 2.80 7.44 -4.11
N ALA A 9 3.83 6.69 -4.51
CA ALA A 9 4.88 6.25 -3.60
C ALA A 9 5.66 7.42 -3.00
N VAL A 10 6.02 8.43 -3.79
CA VAL A 10 6.68 9.64 -3.29
C VAL A 10 5.77 10.40 -2.34
N GLY A 11 4.50 10.57 -2.67
CA GLY A 11 3.51 11.22 -1.80
C GLY A 11 3.36 10.49 -0.47
N THR A 12 3.27 9.15 -0.50
CA THR A 12 3.24 8.30 0.69
C THR A 12 4.49 8.49 1.54
N LEU A 13 5.69 8.41 0.95
CA LEU A 13 6.94 8.50 1.70
C LEU A 13 7.16 9.91 2.27
N LEU A 14 6.75 10.94 1.54
CA LEU A 14 6.73 12.32 2.03
C LEU A 14 5.76 12.47 3.20
N PHE A 15 4.54 11.94 3.09
CA PHE A 15 3.57 11.95 4.18
C PHE A 15 4.13 11.24 5.42
N ALA A 16 4.75 10.07 5.26
CA ALA A 16 5.37 9.33 6.34
C ALA A 16 6.51 10.13 7.01
N GLY A 17 7.38 10.75 6.21
CA GLY A 17 8.46 11.60 6.71
C GLY A 17 7.97 12.84 7.44
N VAL A 18 6.96 13.54 6.91
CA VAL A 18 6.33 14.69 7.56
C VAL A 18 5.64 14.29 8.86
N PHE A 19 4.96 13.14 8.89
CA PHE A 19 4.34 12.60 10.08
C PHE A 19 5.37 12.37 11.19
N LEU A 20 6.48 11.68 10.89
CA LEU A 20 7.59 11.48 11.83
C LEU A 20 8.21 12.80 12.30
N ALA A 21 8.34 13.78 11.40
CA ALA A 21 8.92 15.07 11.74
C ALA A 21 8.05 15.91 12.69
N ILE A 22 6.71 15.81 12.55
CA ILE A 22 5.76 16.57 13.37
C ILE A 22 5.49 15.87 14.71
N PHE A 23 5.23 14.56 14.68
CA PHE A 23 4.76 13.80 15.84
C PHE A 23 5.88 13.05 16.57
N GLY A 24 7.07 12.97 15.97
CA GLY A 24 8.19 12.21 16.52
C GLY A 24 8.04 10.69 16.38
N PRO A 25 9.02 9.93 16.91
CA PRO A 25 9.01 8.48 16.84
C PRO A 25 7.82 7.88 17.63
N PRO A 26 7.14 6.87 17.07
CA PRO A 26 6.02 6.23 17.76
C PRO A 26 6.39 5.58 19.09
N SER A 27 5.53 5.74 20.09
CA SER A 27 5.67 5.13 21.43
C SER A 27 5.04 3.74 21.56
N HIS A 28 4.10 3.39 20.67
CA HIS A 28 3.34 2.14 20.74
C HIS A 28 3.70 1.19 19.59
N ALA A 29 3.77 -0.12 19.89
CA ALA A 29 4.09 -1.16 18.91
C ALA A 29 3.08 -1.18 17.73
N THR A 30 1.79 -0.96 18.01
CA THR A 30 0.74 -0.87 16.99
C THR A 30 1.01 0.28 16.02
N THR A 31 1.53 1.39 16.52
CA THR A 31 1.87 2.56 15.70
C THR A 31 3.04 2.28 14.78
N TRP A 32 4.06 1.58 15.29
CA TRP A 32 5.16 1.07 14.48
C TRP A 32 4.71 0.08 13.41
N LEU A 33 3.71 -0.76 13.71
CA LEU A 33 3.19 -1.75 12.76
C LEU A 33 2.50 -1.08 11.56
N TRP A 34 1.54 -0.17 11.79
CA TRP A 34 0.85 0.47 10.68
C TRP A 34 1.79 1.42 9.91
N TYR A 35 2.65 2.16 10.62
CA TYR A 35 3.62 3.06 10.00
C TYR A 35 4.66 2.29 9.16
N GLY A 36 5.19 1.20 9.71
CA GLY A 36 6.13 0.32 9.01
C GLY A 36 5.51 -0.30 7.76
N ALA A 37 4.29 -0.84 7.87
CA ALA A 37 3.55 -1.35 6.71
C ALA A 37 3.32 -0.27 5.66
N PHE A 38 2.98 0.95 6.07
CA PHE A 38 2.80 2.09 5.16
C PHE A 38 4.09 2.46 4.41
N VAL A 39 5.22 2.56 5.12
CA VAL A 39 6.52 2.90 4.52
C VAL A 39 7.01 1.79 3.59
N VAL A 40 6.97 0.53 4.04
CA VAL A 40 7.39 -0.61 3.20
C VAL A 40 6.48 -0.71 1.97
N GLY A 41 5.18 -0.49 2.13
CA GLY A 41 4.23 -0.47 1.01
C GLY A 41 4.55 0.61 -0.02
N GLY A 42 4.86 1.83 0.44
CA GLY A 42 5.31 2.93 -0.41
C GLY A 42 6.61 2.60 -1.15
N LEU A 43 7.59 1.99 -0.48
CA LEU A 43 8.84 1.56 -1.11
C LEU A 43 8.61 0.46 -2.16
N SER A 44 7.74 -0.52 -1.89
CA SER A 44 7.40 -1.56 -2.86
C SER A 44 6.77 -0.97 -4.12
N ILE A 45 5.82 -0.04 -3.98
CA ILE A 45 5.21 0.64 -5.13
C ILE A 45 6.23 1.50 -5.87
N LEU A 46 7.15 2.17 -5.17
CA LEU A 46 8.23 2.93 -5.79
C LEU A 46 9.10 2.02 -6.68
N VAL A 47 9.50 0.86 -6.17
CA VAL A 47 10.28 -0.13 -6.93
C VAL A 47 9.51 -0.61 -8.16
N GLY A 48 8.22 -0.94 -8.02
CA GLY A 48 7.36 -1.32 -9.13
C GLY A 48 7.11 -0.21 -10.15
N GLY A 49 7.17 1.06 -9.73
CA GLY A 49 7.08 2.23 -10.60
C GLY A 49 8.36 2.51 -11.39
N LEU A 50 9.53 2.20 -10.82
CA LEU A 50 10.85 2.53 -11.38
C LEU A 50 11.49 1.39 -12.20
N ARG A 51 11.17 0.12 -11.90
CA ARG A 51 11.82 -1.04 -12.53
C ARG A 51 10.79 -1.97 -13.16
N ASP A 52 11.06 -2.49 -14.37
CA ASP A 52 10.22 -3.51 -15.04
C ASP A 52 10.26 -4.87 -14.36
N SER A 53 11.42 -5.23 -13.84
CA SER A 53 11.61 -6.44 -13.06
C SER A 53 12.81 -6.27 -12.15
N VAL A 54 12.77 -6.94 -10.99
CA VAL A 54 13.88 -7.01 -10.05
C VAL A 54 14.35 -8.45 -9.97
N THR A 55 15.65 -8.67 -10.10
CA THR A 55 16.27 -9.98 -9.93
C THR A 55 16.36 -10.30 -8.44
N ALA A 56 15.72 -11.40 -8.03
CA ALA A 56 15.79 -11.96 -6.69
C ALA A 56 16.41 -13.36 -6.80
N GLY A 57 17.73 -13.45 -6.63
CA GLY A 57 18.49 -14.68 -6.88
C GLY A 57 18.44 -15.07 -8.36
N SER A 58 17.96 -16.27 -8.66
CA SER A 58 17.79 -16.80 -10.02
C SER A 58 16.48 -16.39 -10.70
N THR A 59 15.55 -15.77 -9.96
CA THR A 59 14.21 -15.44 -10.47
C THR A 59 14.08 -13.95 -10.75
N ARG A 60 13.39 -13.59 -11.85
CA ARG A 60 12.97 -12.20 -12.11
C ARG A 60 11.55 -11.98 -11.59
N VAL A 61 11.43 -11.11 -10.59
CA VAL A 61 10.14 -10.68 -10.06
C VAL A 61 9.66 -9.48 -10.88
N PRO A 62 8.49 -9.56 -11.53
CA PRO A 62 7.98 -8.47 -12.35
C PRO A 62 7.42 -7.33 -11.49
N TRP A 63 7.38 -6.12 -12.08
CA TRP A 63 6.99 -4.89 -11.39
C TRP A 63 5.63 -4.93 -10.70
N TYR A 64 4.67 -5.65 -11.29
CA TYR A 64 3.30 -5.69 -10.81
C TYR A 64 3.17 -6.42 -9.47
N VAL A 65 4.05 -7.39 -9.19
CA VAL A 65 4.10 -8.08 -7.89
C VAL A 65 4.49 -7.09 -6.79
N PHE A 66 5.45 -6.20 -7.06
CA PHE A 66 5.85 -5.16 -6.09
C PHE A 66 4.71 -4.17 -5.83
N VAL A 67 3.96 -3.79 -6.86
CA VAL A 67 2.78 -2.92 -6.70
C VAL A 67 1.70 -3.62 -5.88
N GLY A 68 1.42 -4.91 -6.16
CA GLY A 68 0.44 -5.70 -5.41
C GLY A 68 0.81 -5.87 -3.94
N VAL A 69 2.08 -6.23 -3.66
CA VAL A 69 2.60 -6.32 -2.28
C VAL A 69 2.45 -4.97 -1.57
N GLY A 70 2.78 -3.86 -2.24
CA GLY A 70 2.64 -2.55 -1.63
C GLY A 70 1.19 -2.15 -1.33
N GLN A 71 0.24 -2.53 -2.20
CA GLN A 71 -1.19 -2.37 -1.95
C GLN A 71 -1.66 -3.21 -0.75
N LEU A 72 -1.22 -4.47 -0.63
CA LEU A 72 -1.53 -5.32 0.51
C LEU A 72 -1.00 -4.72 1.82
N LEU A 73 0.21 -4.16 1.80
CA LEU A 73 0.79 -3.49 2.96
C LEU A 73 0.05 -2.20 3.33
N PHE A 74 -0.44 -1.43 2.35
CA PHE A 74 -1.32 -0.30 2.64
C PHE A 74 -2.66 -0.72 3.22
N ALA A 75 -3.27 -1.76 2.66
CA ALA A 75 -4.50 -2.32 3.22
C ALA A 75 -4.28 -2.75 4.67
N LEU A 76 -3.19 -3.47 4.96
CA LEU A 76 -2.82 -3.87 6.31
C LEU A 76 -2.64 -2.66 7.24
N SER A 77 -1.89 -1.63 6.80
CA SER A 77 -1.71 -0.40 7.56
C SER A 77 -3.05 0.25 7.92
N THR A 78 -3.96 0.31 6.95
CA THR A 78 -5.30 0.90 7.09
C THR A 78 -6.17 0.06 8.03
N VAL A 79 -6.11 -1.26 7.94
CA VAL A 79 -6.82 -2.19 8.85
C VAL A 79 -6.32 -2.06 10.27
N VAL A 80 -4.99 -1.98 10.49
CA VAL A 80 -4.43 -1.84 11.83
C VAL A 80 -4.86 -0.51 12.45
N MET A 81 -4.82 0.59 11.69
CA MET A 81 -5.21 1.91 12.19
C MET A 81 -6.71 1.98 12.53
N ASN A 82 -7.58 1.70 11.56
CA ASN A 82 -9.04 1.84 11.72
C ASN A 82 -9.64 0.72 12.59
N GLY A 83 -9.07 -0.49 12.51
CA GLY A 83 -9.47 -1.61 13.36
C GLY A 83 -9.15 -1.34 14.83
N TYR A 84 -7.98 -0.77 15.12
CA TYR A 84 -7.66 -0.33 16.48
C TYR A 84 -8.63 0.75 16.98
N GLU A 85 -8.97 1.73 16.14
CA GLU A 85 -9.90 2.81 16.48
C GLU A 85 -11.30 2.27 16.82
N LEU A 86 -11.81 1.30 16.04
CA LEU A 86 -13.08 0.63 16.29
C LEU A 86 -13.08 -0.21 17.58
N LEU A 87 -12.00 -0.96 17.82
CA LEU A 87 -11.90 -1.86 18.97
C LEU A 87 -11.65 -1.11 20.28
N SER A 88 -10.93 0.01 20.22
CA SER A 88 -10.63 0.84 21.39
C SER A 88 -11.74 1.83 21.73
N GLY A 89 -12.72 2.02 20.83
CA GLY A 89 -13.81 2.98 21.02
C GLY A 89 -13.32 4.43 21.08
N THR A 90 -12.16 4.71 20.49
CA THR A 90 -11.54 6.05 20.51
C THR A 90 -12.20 7.02 19.52
N SER A 91 -12.96 6.51 18.55
CA SER A 91 -13.70 7.34 17.60
C SER A 91 -15.03 7.82 18.18
N GLU A 92 -15.32 9.11 18.03
CA GLU A 92 -16.66 9.67 18.30
C GLU A 92 -17.69 9.18 17.27
N THR A 93 -17.25 8.74 16.09
CA THR A 93 -18.14 8.26 15.01
C THR A 93 -17.63 6.99 14.36
N LEU A 94 -18.52 6.03 14.11
CA LEU A 94 -18.14 4.77 13.45
C LEU A 94 -17.92 4.92 11.93
N PHE A 95 -18.33 6.04 11.34
CA PHE A 95 -18.34 6.22 9.90
C PHE A 95 -16.93 6.21 9.29
N GLY A 96 -16.01 7.00 9.85
CA GLY A 96 -14.63 7.09 9.35
C GLY A 96 -13.91 5.75 9.33
N PRO A 97 -13.84 5.04 10.47
CA PRO A 97 -13.20 3.73 10.54
C PRO A 97 -13.83 2.66 9.64
N LEU A 98 -15.16 2.65 9.51
CA LEU A 98 -15.86 1.70 8.62
C LEU A 98 -15.55 1.96 7.14
N VAL A 99 -15.54 3.22 6.72
CA VAL A 99 -15.13 3.61 5.36
C VAL A 99 -13.66 3.25 5.14
N GLY A 100 -12.78 3.52 6.11
CA GLY A 100 -11.37 3.16 6.05
C GLY A 100 -11.17 1.65 5.87
N LEU A 101 -11.89 0.82 6.61
CA LEU A 101 -11.86 -0.63 6.43
C LEU A 101 -12.39 -1.07 5.05
N ALA A 102 -13.50 -0.51 4.58
CA ALA A 102 -14.03 -0.81 3.26
C ALA A 102 -13.01 -0.47 2.15
N CYS A 103 -12.35 0.69 2.24
CA CYS A 103 -11.26 1.07 1.35
C CYS A 103 -10.07 0.08 1.46
N ALA A 104 -9.72 -0.36 2.65
CA ALA A 104 -8.63 -1.32 2.85
C ALA A 104 -8.92 -2.66 2.16
N PHE A 105 -10.15 -3.19 2.29
CA PHE A 105 -10.55 -4.41 1.58
C PHE A 105 -10.54 -4.25 0.06
N PHE A 106 -10.98 -3.09 -0.43
CA PHE A 106 -10.92 -2.76 -1.85
C PHE A 106 -9.47 -2.73 -2.36
N ILE A 107 -8.55 -2.07 -1.64
CA ILE A 107 -7.13 -2.04 -1.97
C ILE A 107 -6.51 -3.44 -1.90
N ALA A 108 -6.86 -4.23 -0.88
CA ALA A 108 -6.37 -5.60 -0.73
C ALA A 108 -6.79 -6.48 -1.90
N PHE A 109 -8.02 -6.33 -2.39
CA PHE A 109 -8.52 -7.06 -3.55
C PHE A 109 -7.65 -6.80 -4.79
N PHE A 110 -7.34 -5.53 -5.10
CA PHE A 110 -6.40 -5.23 -6.18
C PHE A 110 -5.01 -5.79 -5.89
N GLY A 111 -4.53 -5.66 -4.65
CA GLY A 111 -3.24 -6.17 -4.24
C GLY A 111 -3.08 -7.67 -4.52
N VAL A 112 -4.09 -8.47 -4.15
CA VAL A 112 -4.13 -9.91 -4.46
C VAL A 112 -4.18 -10.14 -5.97
N ASP A 113 -5.02 -9.41 -6.72
CA ASP A 113 -5.12 -9.51 -8.19
C ASP A 113 -3.79 -9.23 -8.90
N TYR A 114 -2.99 -8.33 -8.33
CA TYR A 114 -1.65 -8.01 -8.81
C TYR A 114 -0.60 -9.07 -8.43
N VAL A 115 -0.71 -9.68 -7.24
CA VAL A 115 0.25 -10.69 -6.78
C VAL A 115 -0.02 -12.05 -7.43
N ASP A 116 -1.29 -12.45 -7.48
CA ASP A 116 -1.74 -13.71 -8.05
C ASP A 116 -1.79 -13.57 -9.58
N TYR A 117 -0.85 -14.25 -10.23
CA TYR A 117 -0.56 -14.21 -11.67
C TYR A 117 -1.77 -14.41 -12.61
N VAL A 118 -2.95 -14.77 -12.09
CA VAL A 118 -4.18 -15.09 -12.82
C VAL A 118 -4.64 -13.94 -13.72
N ARG A 119 -4.31 -12.68 -13.40
CA ARG A 119 -4.78 -11.53 -14.16
C ARG A 119 -3.72 -10.53 -14.60
N GLY A 120 -2.46 -10.60 -14.18
CA GLY A 120 -1.35 -9.87 -14.84
C GLY A 120 -1.59 -8.41 -15.24
N GLY A 121 -2.38 -7.64 -14.47
CA GLY A 121 -2.80 -6.28 -14.84
C GLY A 121 -3.69 -6.18 -16.10
N VAL A 122 -4.39 -7.24 -16.48
CA VAL A 122 -5.29 -7.36 -17.64
C VAL A 122 -6.41 -6.33 -17.56
N TYR A 123 -6.92 -6.00 -16.36
CA TYR A 123 -7.89 -4.90 -16.19
C TYR A 123 -7.29 -3.49 -16.34
N MET A 124 -5.96 -3.36 -16.45
CA MET A 124 -5.27 -2.11 -16.78
C MET A 124 -4.54 -2.16 -18.13
N ARG A 125 -4.69 -3.24 -18.91
CA ARG A 125 -4.33 -3.21 -20.33
C ARG A 125 -5.43 -2.46 -21.06
N LEU A 126 -5.22 -1.17 -21.31
CA LEU A 126 -5.93 -0.49 -22.40
C LEU A 126 -5.64 -1.26 -23.70
N PRO A 127 -6.61 -1.36 -24.63
CA PRO A 127 -6.35 -1.92 -25.94
C PRO A 127 -5.18 -1.16 -26.52
N THR A 128 -4.10 -1.88 -26.83
CA THR A 128 -2.99 -1.34 -27.59
C THR A 128 -3.56 -0.93 -28.94
N THR A 129 -3.69 0.38 -29.17
CA THR A 129 -3.80 0.88 -30.53
C THR A 129 -2.52 0.47 -31.25
N GLU A 130 -2.71 -0.36 -32.27
CA GLU A 130 -1.70 -0.78 -33.24
C GLU A 130 -0.85 0.39 -33.76
#